data_AF-A0A829Q582-F1
#
_entry.id   AF-A0A829Q582-F1
#
_cell.length_a   1.000
_cell.length_b   1.000
_cell.length_c   1.000
_cell.angle_alpha   90.00
_cell.angle_beta   90.00
_cell.angle_gamma   90.00
#
_symmetry.space_group_name_H-M   'P 1'
#
loop_
_entity.id
_entity.type
_entity.pdbx_description
1 polymer ?
#
loop_
_entity_poly.entity_id
_entity_poly.type
_entity_poly.pdbx_seq_one_letter_code
_entity_poly.pdbx_strand_id
1 'polypeptide(L)' 'MVAEDGAFRSPGMDAQGTFSHQFTKAGTYTYVCGIHPFMKATVVVR' A
#
# COMPACT_ATOMS: atom_id res chain seq x y z
N MET A 1 1.23 -4.81 1.84
CA MET A 1 1.51 -3.52 1.20
C MET A 1 2.01 -2.54 2.23
N VAL A 2 3.17 -1.94 1.99
CA VAL A 2 3.80 -0.94 2.84
C VAL A 2 3.97 0.32 2.00
N ALA A 3 3.39 1.43 2.43
CA ALA A 3 3.60 2.71 1.77
C ALA A 3 5.01 3.24 2.07
N GLU A 4 5.69 3.80 1.07
CA GLU A 4 7.06 4.32 1.22
C GLU A 4 7.11 5.56 2.13
N ASP A 5 6.02 6.32 2.18
CA ASP A 5 5.83 7.48 3.05
C ASP A 5 5.35 7.10 4.47
N GLY A 6 5.13 5.82 4.73
CA GLY A 6 4.60 5.31 6.00
C GLY A 6 3.11 5.57 6.23
N ALA A 7 2.36 6.05 5.22
CA ALA A 7 0.95 6.37 5.36
C ALA A 7 0.08 5.15 5.74
N PHE A 8 0.45 3.96 5.27
CA PHE A 8 -0.22 2.72 5.65
C PHE A 8 0.70 1.49 5.57
N ARG A 9 0.35 0.47 6.35
CA ARG A 9 0.97 -0.86 6.29
C ARG A 9 -0.11 -1.91 6.47
N SER A 10 -0.28 -2.78 5.48
CA SER A 10 -1.11 -3.97 5.62
C SER A 10 -0.41 -4.98 6.55
N PRO A 11 -1.16 -5.79 7.29
CA PRO A 11 -0.62 -7.00 7.91
C PRO A 11 -0.09 -7.97 6.84
N GLY A 12 0.64 -9.00 7.29
CA GLY A 12 0.94 -10.14 6.43
C GLY A 12 -0.36 -10.80 6.02
N MET A 13 -0.62 -10.90 4.72
CA MET A 13 -1.82 -11.48 4.15
C MET A 13 -1.46 -12.79 3.46
N ASP A 14 -2.31 -13.80 3.65
CA ASP A 14 -2.26 -15.06 2.92
C ASP A 14 -2.89 -14.92 1.53
N ALA A 15 -2.90 -16.01 0.77
CA ALA A 15 -3.54 -16.02 -0.54
C ALA A 15 -5.03 -15.68 -0.39
N GLN A 16 -5.48 -14.62 -1.07
CA GLN A 16 -6.84 -14.04 -1.03
C GLN A 16 -7.13 -13.08 0.13
N GLY A 17 -6.14 -12.76 0.98
CA GLY A 17 -6.30 -11.70 1.98
C GLY A 17 -6.60 -10.35 1.33
N THR A 18 -7.62 -9.66 1.86
CA THR A 18 -8.03 -8.33 1.39
C THR A 18 -7.67 -7.28 2.44
N PHE A 19 -7.11 -6.16 2.00
CA PHE A 19 -6.82 -5.00 2.84
C PHE A 19 -7.46 -3.74 2.24
N SER A 20 -8.15 -2.98 3.09
CA SER A 20 -8.79 -1.72 2.72
C SER A 20 -8.17 -0.56 3.50
N HIS A 21 -7.81 0.51 2.80
CA HIS A 21 -7.35 1.75 3.39
C HIS A 21 -8.06 2.93 2.72
N GLN A 22 -8.58 3.85 3.52
CA GLN A 22 -9.22 5.06 3.04
C GLN A 22 -8.24 6.23 3.09
N PHE A 23 -7.91 6.78 1.93
CA PHE A 23 -7.10 7.99 1.81
C PHE A 23 -7.97 9.22 2.08
N THR A 24 -7.59 10.04 3.06
CA THR A 24 -8.33 11.26 3.44
C THR A 24 -7.68 12.54 2.92
N LYS A 25 -6.51 12.44 2.28
CA LYS A 25 -5.76 13.56 1.73
C LYS A 25 -5.41 13.28 0.27
N ALA A 26 -5.47 14.32 -0.55
CA ALA A 26 -4.93 14.26 -1.90
C ALA A 26 -3.41 14.10 -1.83
N GLY A 27 -2.86 13.28 -2.71
CA GLY A 27 -1.45 12.90 -2.67
C GLY A 27 -1.11 11.71 -3.56
N THR A 28 0.18 11.47 -3.71
CA THR A 28 0.70 10.29 -4.41
C THR A 28 1.29 9.33 -3.38
N TYR A 29 0.75 8.12 -3.33
CA TYR A 29 1.10 7.08 -2.38
C TYR A 29 1.74 5.91 -3.12
N THR A 30 3.07 5.81 -3.05
CA THR A 30 3.81 4.65 -3.56
C THR A 30 3.86 3.58 -2.50
N TYR A 31 3.56 2.34 -2.86
CA TYR A 31 3.60 1.20 -1.94
C TYR A 31 4.25 -0.02 -2.56
N VAL A 32 4.83 -0.84 -1.68
CA VAL A 32 5.53 -2.07 -2.05
C VAL A 32 4.99 -3.27 -1.27
N CYS A 33 5.16 -4.47 -1.80
CA CYS A 33 4.96 -5.67 -0.99
C CYS A 33 6.23 -5.96 -0.16
N GLY A 34 6.09 -6.03 1.17
CA GLY A 34 7.24 -6.13 2.08
C GLY A 34 8.10 -7.39 1.91
N ILE A 35 7.54 -8.47 1.34
CA ILE A 35 8.26 -9.72 1.04
C ILE A 35 8.61 -9.88 -0.45
N HIS A 36 7.99 -9.06 -1.31
CA HIS A 36 8.20 -9.08 -2.76
C HIS A 36 8.59 -7.67 -3.22
N PRO A 37 9.88 -7.28 -3.10
CA PRO A 37 10.32 -5.91 -3.33
C PRO A 37 10.10 -5.40 -4.77
N PHE A 38 9.95 -6.32 -5.72
CA PHE A 38 9.63 -6.05 -7.12
C PHE A 38 8.16 -5.65 -7.33
N MET A 39 7.26 -6.00 -6.41
CA MET A 39 5.86 -5.63 -6.48
C MET A 39 5.68 -4.23 -5.92
N LYS A 40 5.77 -3.24 -6.81
CA LYS A 40 5.57 -1.81 -6.50
C LYS A 40 4.38 -1.28 -7.27
N ALA A 41 3.62 -0.40 -6.64
CA ALA A 41 2.50 0.28 -7.27
C ALA A 41 2.31 1.66 -6.64
N THR A 42 1.60 2.54 -7.35
CA THR A 42 1.37 3.92 -6.95
C THR A 42 -0.12 4.24 -7.04
N VAL A 43 -0.67 4.81 -5.98
CA VAL A 43 -2.03 5.36 -5.94
C VAL A 43 -1.94 6.87 -5.98
N VAL A 44 -2.66 7.51 -6.89
CA VAL A 44 -2.80 8.98 -6.94
C VAL A 44 -4.21 9.35 -6.51
N VAL A 45 -4.32 10.06 -5.39
CA VAL A 45 -5.58 10.58 -4.84
C VAL A 45 -5.67 12.06 -5.21
N ARG A 46 -6.77 12.45 -5.84
CA ARG A 46 -7.04 13.81 -6.31
C ARG A 46 -8.28 14.36 -5.65
#